data_AF-A0A7J7LW96-F1
#
_entry.id   AF-A0A7J7LW96-F1
#
_cell.length_a   1.000
_cell.length_b   1.000
_cell.length_c   1.000
_cell.angle_alpha   90.00
_cell.angle_beta   90.00
_cell.angle_gamma   90.00
#
_symmetry.space_group_name_H-M   'P 1'
#
loop_
_entity.id
_entity.type
_entity.pdbx_description
1 polymer ?
#
loop_
_entity_poly.entity_id
_entity_poly.type
_entity_poly.pdbx_seq_one_letter_code
_entity_poly.pdbx_strand_id
1 'polypeptide(L)'
;MALVAAQQPPSEFQYEFTKQPYTEDVPNMKIDSICFSKFSGPDIQKLAEVQIWRDKYYEGGGTEPGVNGLLDKHLGPASMTGGKCATCHGDWTTCAGHWGHLKLVLPVFNIGFLPSIIDTLKCICKSCARVLLPEETRRERLRKMRSSKDTVQKSALAKAIVKECKPKQCYRCGYSNGLTSISVISLAKDSKALAVPVLNPVRILALFRRMLDEDCELLYLSERPENFIVTDIAVPPISIRPSVVMSGGAMSDARGIPPNPQQKPLRGIVQRLKGKQGRFRGNLCGKRVQWTGRTVISPDPNLKITEVAIPVLMAKILSYPEIVSQHNIEKLRHCVCNGSNKYPGANYIKKVDGTTLNLRYRTRNAANELKYGDIVERHVEDGDIVLFNRQPSLHRMSIMAHRARVMPWRTLRFNESVCNPYNADFDGDEMNMHLPRTEEARTEALMLMGSSLLSSFLLFFY
;
A
#
# COMPACT_ATOMS: atom_id res chain seq x y z
N MET A 1 -34.86 10.48 -1.13
CA MET A 1 -34.41 11.74 -1.77
C MET A 1 -33.15 12.24 -1.09
N ALA A 2 -31.98 11.74 -1.51
CA ALA A 2 -30.70 12.39 -1.31
C ALA A 2 -29.84 12.02 -2.52
N LEU A 3 -29.76 12.97 -3.45
CA LEU A 3 -28.99 12.89 -4.67
C LEU A 3 -27.50 12.81 -4.30
N VAL A 4 -26.87 11.65 -4.47
CA VAL A 4 -25.41 11.59 -4.62
C VAL A 4 -25.12 12.13 -6.02
N ALA A 5 -24.97 13.44 -6.11
CA ALA A 5 -24.40 14.08 -7.28
C ALA A 5 -22.99 13.51 -7.44
N ALA A 6 -22.78 12.71 -8.49
CA ALA A 6 -21.44 12.51 -9.02
C ALA A 6 -20.92 13.89 -9.41
N GLN A 7 -20.20 14.53 -8.50
CA GLN A 7 -19.49 15.77 -8.74
C GLN A 7 -18.63 15.52 -9.97
N GLN A 8 -18.92 16.25 -11.05
CA GLN A 8 -17.89 16.52 -12.05
C GLN A 8 -16.69 17.08 -11.27
N PRO A 9 -15.45 16.64 -11.54
CA PRO A 9 -14.30 17.22 -10.87
C PRO A 9 -14.39 18.74 -11.06
N PRO A 10 -14.37 19.54 -9.98
CA PRO A 10 -14.29 20.98 -10.06
C PRO A 10 -13.27 21.40 -11.10
N SER A 11 -13.61 22.43 -11.87
CA SER A 11 -12.67 23.18 -12.70
C SER A 11 -11.38 23.43 -11.92
N GLU A 12 -10.26 22.91 -12.44
CA GLU A 12 -8.89 23.09 -11.94
C GLU A 12 -8.74 23.07 -10.40
N PHE A 13 -8.69 21.88 -9.80
CA PHE A 13 -7.94 21.75 -8.55
C PHE A 13 -6.48 22.13 -8.83
N GLN A 14 -6.10 23.34 -8.45
CA GLN A 14 -4.71 23.74 -8.44
C GLN A 14 -4.02 22.94 -7.33
N TYR A 15 -3.37 21.84 -7.70
CA TYR A 15 -2.66 21.00 -6.74
C TYR A 15 -1.54 21.82 -6.10
N GLU A 16 -1.64 22.05 -4.80
CA GLU A 16 -0.51 22.50 -4.01
C GLU A 16 0.40 21.29 -3.77
N PHE A 17 1.54 21.25 -4.47
CA PHE A 17 2.54 20.22 -4.25
C PHE A 17 3.28 20.55 -2.96
N THR A 18 2.98 19.82 -1.90
CA THR A 18 3.77 19.91 -0.67
C THR A 18 4.91 18.90 -0.74
N LYS A 19 6.12 19.38 -0.44
CA LYS A 19 7.31 18.53 -0.23
C LYS A 19 7.36 17.97 1.19
N GLN A 20 6.56 18.54 2.09
CA GLN A 20 6.44 18.08 3.46
C GLN A 20 5.60 16.79 3.49
N PRO A 21 6.11 15.70 4.08
CA PRO A 21 5.32 14.50 4.26
C PRO A 21 4.12 14.84 5.14
N TYR A 22 2.93 14.40 4.72
CA TYR A 22 1.78 14.43 5.61
C TYR A 22 2.11 13.54 6.81
N THR A 23 2.11 14.15 7.99
CA THR A 23 2.35 13.47 9.26
C THR A 23 1.00 13.43 9.98
N GLU A 24 0.59 12.25 10.45
CA GLU A 24 -0.70 12.04 11.16
C GLU A 24 -0.82 12.86 12.46
N ASP A 25 0.24 13.56 12.86
CA ASP A 25 0.28 14.47 14.00
C ASP A 25 -0.66 15.69 13.86
N VAL A 26 -1.31 15.88 12.70
CA VAL A 26 -2.49 16.75 12.59
C VAL A 26 -3.72 15.94 13.05
N PRO A 27 -4.22 16.12 14.29
CA PRO A 27 -5.28 15.30 14.81
C PRO A 27 -6.55 15.39 13.93
N ASN A 28 -7.11 14.22 13.61
CA ASN A 28 -8.48 14.01 13.08
C ASN A 28 -8.72 14.17 11.58
N MET A 29 -7.70 14.28 10.73
CA MET A 29 -7.92 14.20 9.28
C MET A 29 -7.85 12.74 8.79
N LYS A 30 -8.85 12.32 8.01
CA LYS A 30 -8.92 11.01 7.34
C LYS A 30 -8.94 11.22 5.83
N ILE A 31 -8.41 10.27 5.07
CA ILE A 31 -8.47 10.30 3.61
C ILE A 31 -9.94 10.13 3.19
N ASP A 32 -10.52 11.18 2.62
CA ASP A 32 -11.90 11.18 2.09
C ASP A 32 -11.97 10.51 0.71
N SER A 33 -11.06 10.89 -0.19
CA SER A 33 -11.02 10.34 -1.55
C SER A 33 -9.59 10.25 -2.11
N ILE A 34 -9.42 9.39 -3.12
CA ILE A 34 -8.16 9.22 -3.84
C ILE A 34 -8.41 9.44 -5.32
N CYS A 35 -7.73 10.42 -5.91
CA CYS A 35 -7.77 10.70 -7.34
C CYS A 35 -6.49 10.17 -8.02
N PHE A 36 -6.65 9.43 -9.12
CA PHE A 36 -5.52 8.91 -9.89
C PHE A 36 -5.27 9.77 -11.13
N SER A 37 -4.07 10.34 -11.21
CA SER A 37 -3.57 11.13 -12.36
C SER A 37 -2.23 10.59 -12.87
N LYS A 38 -1.66 11.22 -13.90
CA LYS A 38 -0.38 10.87 -14.51
C LYS A 38 0.51 12.09 -14.37
N PHE A 39 1.71 11.90 -13.85
CA PHE A 39 2.61 13.03 -13.71
C PHE A 39 3.14 13.49 -15.07
N SER A 40 3.01 14.79 -15.33
CA SER A 40 3.75 15.45 -16.40
C SER A 40 5.22 15.61 -15.98
N GLY A 41 6.12 15.89 -16.94
CA GLY A 41 7.51 16.21 -16.64
C GLY A 41 7.67 17.33 -15.59
N PRO A 42 6.95 18.46 -15.72
CA PRO A 42 6.91 19.51 -14.70
C PRO A 42 6.41 19.04 -13.32
N ASP A 43 5.41 18.15 -13.26
CA ASP A 43 4.92 17.62 -11.96
C ASP A 43 5.99 16.76 -11.28
N ILE A 44 6.70 15.93 -12.05
CA ILE A 44 7.82 15.14 -11.53
C ILE A 44 8.92 16.06 -11.00
N GLN A 45 9.22 17.15 -11.71
CA GLN A 45 10.22 18.13 -11.27
C GLN A 45 9.80 18.86 -9.99
N LYS A 46 8.51 19.22 -9.85
CA LYS A 46 7.98 19.82 -8.61
C LYS A 46 8.03 18.85 -7.42
N LEU A 47 7.74 17.58 -7.67
CA LEU A 47 7.79 16.51 -6.67
C LEU A 47 9.22 16.17 -6.23
N ALA A 48 10.19 16.29 -7.13
CA ALA A 48 11.56 15.88 -6.89
C ALA A 48 12.37 16.89 -6.05
N GLU A 49 13.29 16.37 -5.26
CA GLU A 49 14.25 17.17 -4.49
C GLU A 49 15.59 17.32 -5.21
N VAL A 50 15.99 16.32 -6.01
CA VAL A 50 17.29 16.30 -6.67
C VAL A 50 17.18 15.80 -8.10
N GLN A 51 17.96 16.43 -8.99
CA GLN A 51 18.16 15.96 -10.35
C GLN A 51 19.27 14.91 -10.39
N ILE A 52 18.96 13.74 -10.91
CA ILE A 52 19.91 12.65 -11.05
C ILE A 52 20.40 12.62 -12.49
N TRP A 53 21.71 12.58 -12.67
CA TRP A 53 22.33 12.50 -13.99
C TRP A 53 23.63 11.67 -13.99
N ARG A 54 24.21 11.42 -12.82
CA ARG A 54 25.36 10.51 -12.68
C ARG A 54 24.89 9.07 -12.52
N ASP A 55 25.57 8.15 -13.20
CA ASP A 55 25.30 6.72 -13.12
C ASP A 55 26.08 6.00 -12.00
N LYS A 56 27.06 6.69 -11.40
CA LYS A 56 27.87 6.19 -10.28
C LYS A 56 27.09 6.23 -8.96
N TYR A 57 27.22 5.17 -8.17
CA TYR A 57 26.62 5.06 -6.86
C TYR A 57 27.45 5.71 -5.75
N TYR A 58 28.78 5.61 -5.84
CA TYR A 58 29.73 6.11 -4.84
C TYR A 58 30.83 6.95 -5.49
N GLU A 59 31.38 7.92 -4.76
CA GLU A 59 32.55 8.70 -5.19
C GLU A 59 33.87 7.99 -4.84
N GLY A 60 34.88 8.14 -5.70
CA GLY A 60 36.28 7.86 -5.36
C GLY A 60 36.64 6.46 -4.86
N GLY A 61 35.86 5.41 -5.19
CA GLY A 61 36.12 4.04 -4.72
C GLY A 61 35.80 3.81 -3.23
N GLY A 62 35.28 4.82 -2.54
CA GLY A 62 34.83 4.72 -1.16
C GLY A 62 33.37 4.29 -1.02
N THR A 63 32.84 4.41 0.19
CA THR A 63 31.42 4.14 0.53
C THR A 63 30.57 5.41 0.58
N GLU A 64 31.15 6.57 0.24
CA GLU A 64 30.42 7.83 0.23
C GLU A 64 29.49 7.93 -0.99
N PRO A 65 28.18 8.18 -0.78
CA PRO A 65 27.24 8.25 -1.89
C PRO A 65 27.55 9.38 -2.87
N GLY A 66 27.41 9.08 -4.17
CA GLY A 66 27.59 10.02 -5.26
C GLY A 66 26.60 11.18 -5.24
N VAL A 67 27.11 12.41 -5.37
CA VAL A 67 26.29 13.62 -5.51
C VAL A 67 25.64 13.63 -6.90
N ASN A 68 24.33 13.92 -6.97
CA ASN A 68 23.49 13.80 -8.15
C ASN A 68 23.50 12.39 -8.79
N GLY A 69 23.87 11.39 -7.99
CA GLY A 69 23.85 9.98 -8.34
C GLY A 69 22.61 9.27 -7.81
N LEU A 70 22.56 7.96 -8.01
CA LEU A 70 21.43 7.15 -7.55
C LEU A 70 21.44 6.95 -6.03
N LEU A 71 22.51 7.19 -5.28
CA LEU A 71 22.47 7.10 -3.80
C LEU A 71 22.53 8.46 -3.12
N ASP A 72 22.22 9.54 -3.85
CA ASP A 72 22.29 10.90 -3.31
C ASP A 72 21.54 11.04 -1.97
N LYS A 73 22.18 11.69 -0.99
CA LYS A 73 21.70 11.86 0.38
C LYS A 73 20.38 12.64 0.47
N HIS A 74 20.03 13.43 -0.56
CA HIS A 74 18.73 14.11 -0.64
C HIS A 74 17.57 13.13 -0.88
N LEU A 75 17.82 11.94 -1.44
CA LEU A 75 16.80 10.91 -1.66
C LEU A 75 16.46 10.10 -0.40
N GLY A 76 17.31 10.23 0.63
CA GLY A 76 17.20 9.51 1.89
C GLY A 76 18.57 9.01 2.39
N PRO A 77 18.60 8.35 3.56
CA PRO A 77 19.81 7.71 4.07
C PRO A 77 20.17 6.49 3.21
N ALA A 78 21.43 6.40 2.76
CA ALA A 78 21.91 5.33 1.88
C ALA A 78 22.25 4.01 2.60
N SER A 79 22.47 4.04 3.92
CA SER A 79 22.79 2.86 4.73
C SER A 79 21.89 2.76 5.96
N MET A 80 21.58 1.53 6.36
CA MET A 80 20.82 1.23 7.58
C MET A 80 21.58 1.58 8.87
N THR A 81 22.91 1.53 8.84
CA THR A 81 23.76 1.63 10.05
C THR A 81 24.39 3.01 10.25
N GLY A 82 24.19 3.95 9.31
CA GLY A 82 24.74 5.29 9.42
C GLY A 82 24.38 6.16 8.22
N GLY A 83 23.95 7.39 8.50
CA GLY A 83 23.58 8.38 7.50
C GLY A 83 22.30 9.11 7.86
N LYS A 84 22.27 10.42 7.61
CA LYS A 84 21.07 11.25 7.72
C LYS A 84 20.68 11.72 6.33
N CYS A 85 19.38 11.90 6.11
CA CYS A 85 18.89 12.52 4.90
C CYS A 85 19.34 13.99 4.83
N ALA A 86 19.76 14.45 3.67
CA ALA A 86 20.13 15.85 3.48
C ALA A 86 18.89 16.77 3.42
N THR A 87 17.71 16.23 3.08
CA THR A 87 16.46 16.98 2.92
C THR A 87 15.69 17.12 4.23
N CYS A 88 15.36 16.03 4.92
CA CYS A 88 14.57 16.06 6.15
C CYS A 88 15.37 15.83 7.43
N HIS A 89 16.68 15.56 7.32
CA HIS A 89 17.58 15.23 8.44
C HIS A 89 17.20 14.00 9.27
N GLY A 90 16.15 13.27 8.86
CA GLY A 90 15.77 11.97 9.41
C GLY A 90 16.79 10.88 9.12
N ASP A 91 16.77 9.87 9.97
CA ASP A 91 17.51 8.63 9.83
C ASP A 91 16.72 7.57 9.02
N TRP A 92 17.21 6.33 8.98
CA TRP A 92 16.58 5.25 8.21
C TRP A 92 15.16 4.88 8.65
N THR A 93 14.80 5.10 9.92
CA THR A 93 13.48 4.74 10.46
C THR A 93 12.48 5.89 10.35
N THR A 94 12.95 7.13 10.44
CA THR A 94 12.12 8.33 10.44
C THR A 94 11.95 8.98 9.07
N CYS A 95 12.92 8.82 8.17
CA CYS A 95 12.84 9.37 6.81
C CYS A 95 11.94 8.50 5.91
N ALA A 96 10.82 9.06 5.42
CA ALA A 96 9.97 8.41 4.41
C ALA A 96 10.69 8.23 3.04
N GLY A 97 11.73 9.02 2.80
CA GLY A 97 12.48 9.11 1.55
C GLY A 97 11.91 10.18 0.62
N HIS A 98 12.77 10.74 -0.23
CA HIS A 98 12.40 11.81 -1.16
C HIS A 98 12.64 11.40 -2.62
N TRP A 99 11.77 11.88 -3.50
CA TRP A 99 11.85 11.57 -4.92
C TRP A 99 12.96 12.37 -5.60
N GLY A 100 13.59 11.77 -6.60
CA GLY A 100 14.45 12.47 -7.55
C GLY A 100 13.78 12.54 -8.92
N HIS A 101 14.37 13.29 -9.83
CA HIS A 101 13.98 13.24 -11.24
C HIS A 101 15.19 13.04 -12.15
N LEU A 102 14.98 12.32 -13.24
CA LEU A 102 15.93 12.17 -14.34
C LEU A 102 15.29 12.76 -15.58
N LYS A 103 15.82 13.90 -16.03
CA LYS A 103 15.35 14.57 -17.25
C LYS A 103 15.91 13.85 -18.48
N LEU A 104 15.02 13.39 -19.35
CA LEU A 104 15.43 12.72 -20.58
C LEU A 104 15.82 13.75 -21.64
N VAL A 105 16.89 13.45 -22.38
CA VAL A 105 17.31 14.26 -23.53
C VAL A 105 16.28 14.19 -24.66
N LEU A 106 15.66 13.02 -24.83
CA LEU A 106 14.61 12.78 -25.82
C LEU A 106 13.39 12.14 -25.16
N PRO A 107 12.17 12.50 -25.59
CA PRO A 107 10.96 11.87 -25.11
C PRO A 107 10.90 10.38 -25.47
N VAL A 108 10.33 9.58 -24.58
CA VAL A 108 10.20 8.12 -24.76
C VAL A 108 8.74 7.70 -24.60
N PHE A 109 8.30 6.71 -25.37
CA PHE A 109 6.95 6.18 -25.22
C PHE A 109 6.78 5.45 -23.89
N ASN A 110 5.71 5.74 -23.17
CA ASN A 110 5.30 4.88 -22.07
C ASN A 110 4.62 3.63 -22.62
N ILE A 111 5.25 2.47 -22.40
CA ILE A 111 4.78 1.16 -22.87
C ILE A 111 3.35 0.87 -22.38
N GLY A 112 3.03 1.29 -21.15
CA GLY A 112 1.70 1.09 -20.56
C GLY A 112 0.58 1.85 -21.27
N PHE A 113 0.91 2.92 -22.01
CA PHE A 113 -0.05 3.76 -22.73
C PHE A 113 0.05 3.61 -24.25
N LEU A 114 0.89 2.70 -24.77
CA LEU A 114 1.02 2.50 -26.22
C LEU A 114 -0.33 2.30 -26.94
N PRO A 115 -1.27 1.47 -26.43
CA PRO A 115 -2.59 1.34 -27.08
C PRO A 115 -3.33 2.67 -27.18
N SER A 116 -3.36 3.46 -26.10
CA SER A 116 -4.01 4.77 -26.07
C SER A 116 -3.33 5.79 -26.98
N ILE A 117 -1.99 5.79 -27.03
CA ILE A 117 -1.19 6.63 -27.93
C ILE A 117 -1.55 6.31 -29.39
N ILE A 118 -1.56 5.01 -29.74
CA ILE A 118 -1.88 4.54 -31.09
C ILE A 118 -3.31 4.93 -31.49
N ASP A 119 -4.29 4.70 -30.63
CA ASP A 119 -5.68 5.00 -30.93
C ASP A 119 -5.92 6.51 -31.04
N THR A 120 -5.29 7.32 -30.18
CA THR A 120 -5.32 8.78 -30.30
C THR A 120 -4.70 9.23 -31.62
N LEU A 121 -3.58 8.64 -32.03
CA LEU A 121 -2.96 8.94 -33.31
C LEU A 121 -3.84 8.54 -34.49
N LYS A 122 -4.59 7.44 -34.46
CA LYS A 122 -5.54 7.15 -35.55
C LYS A 122 -6.61 8.25 -35.67
N CYS A 123 -6.97 8.87 -34.56
CA CYS A 123 -8.06 9.84 -34.50
C CYS A 123 -7.68 11.27 -34.83
N ILE A 124 -6.40 11.66 -34.79
CA ILE A 124 -5.99 13.07 -34.97
C ILE A 124 -5.19 13.32 -36.24
N CYS A 125 -5.39 14.50 -36.82
CA CYS A 125 -4.62 14.98 -37.97
C CYS A 125 -3.13 15.16 -37.63
N LYS A 126 -2.23 14.72 -38.53
CA LYS A 126 -0.77 14.83 -38.36
C LYS A 126 -0.15 16.19 -38.64
N SER A 127 -0.99 17.17 -38.98
CA SER A 127 -0.61 18.56 -39.13
C SER A 127 -1.30 19.46 -38.12
N CYS A 128 -2.63 19.46 -38.04
CA CYS A 128 -3.36 20.38 -37.14
C CYS A 128 -3.74 19.79 -35.77
N ALA A 129 -3.48 18.50 -35.51
CA ALA A 129 -3.80 17.80 -34.27
C ALA A 129 -5.30 17.79 -33.87
N ARG A 130 -6.22 18.10 -34.79
CA ARG A 130 -7.67 18.01 -34.56
C ARG A 130 -8.20 16.63 -34.90
N VAL A 131 -9.29 16.25 -34.24
CA VAL A 131 -9.97 14.97 -34.47
C VAL A 131 -10.48 14.88 -35.90
N LEU A 132 -10.30 13.71 -36.50
CA LEU A 132 -10.62 13.36 -37.86
C LEU A 132 -12.09 12.93 -38.01
N LEU A 133 -12.99 13.78 -37.51
CA LEU A 133 -14.43 13.63 -37.66
C LEU A 133 -15.05 14.90 -38.26
N PRO A 134 -16.17 14.77 -39.01
CA PRO A 134 -16.98 15.92 -39.39
C PRO A 134 -17.46 16.70 -38.16
N GLU A 135 -17.62 18.01 -38.30
CA GLU A 135 -17.93 18.88 -37.16
C GLU A 135 -19.30 18.59 -36.53
N GLU A 136 -20.30 18.24 -37.35
CA GLU A 136 -21.64 17.86 -36.88
C GLU A 136 -21.58 16.59 -36.01
N THR A 137 -20.95 15.53 -36.53
CA THR A 137 -20.74 14.27 -35.81
C THR A 137 -19.92 14.48 -34.54
N ARG A 138 -18.86 15.31 -34.61
CA ARG A 138 -18.03 15.66 -33.43
C ARG A 138 -18.88 16.25 -32.31
N ARG A 139 -19.73 17.23 -32.62
CA ARG A 139 -20.60 17.90 -31.64
C ARG A 139 -21.63 16.93 -31.06
N GLU A 140 -22.24 16.09 -31.88
CA GLU A 140 -23.20 15.08 -31.43
C GLU A 140 -22.57 14.07 -30.47
N ARG A 141 -21.40 13.51 -30.83
CA ARG A 141 -20.66 12.54 -30.02
C ARG A 141 -20.18 13.15 -28.70
N LEU A 142 -19.70 14.40 -28.73
CA LEU A 142 -19.27 15.11 -27.53
C LEU A 142 -20.45 15.34 -26.55
N ARG A 143 -21.63 15.72 -27.07
CA ARG A 143 -22.85 15.82 -26.24
C ARG A 143 -23.21 14.48 -25.58
N LYS A 144 -23.11 13.37 -26.31
CA LYS A 144 -23.34 12.01 -25.77
C LYS A 144 -22.31 11.61 -24.71
N MET A 145 -21.04 11.98 -24.89
CA MET A 145 -19.98 11.76 -23.89
C MET A 145 -20.23 12.51 -22.59
N ARG A 146 -20.74 13.75 -22.68
CA ARG A 146 -21.09 14.60 -21.54
C ARG A 146 -22.35 14.16 -20.82
N SER A 147 -23.37 13.70 -21.55
CA SER A 147 -24.64 13.29 -20.97
C SER A 147 -24.59 11.91 -20.30
N SER A 148 -23.79 10.98 -20.82
CA SER A 148 -23.63 9.67 -20.21
C SER A 148 -22.90 9.78 -18.87
N LYS A 149 -23.38 9.06 -17.85
CA LYS A 149 -22.69 8.90 -16.56
C LYS A 149 -21.96 7.56 -16.46
N ASP A 150 -22.29 6.61 -17.33
CA ASP A 150 -21.76 5.24 -17.28
C ASP A 150 -20.42 5.13 -18.01
N THR A 151 -19.37 4.77 -17.27
CA THR A 151 -18.01 4.50 -17.75
C THR A 151 -17.98 3.47 -18.89
N VAL A 152 -18.84 2.44 -18.83
CA VAL A 152 -18.88 1.37 -19.84
C VAL A 152 -19.39 1.91 -21.16
N GLN A 153 -20.47 2.69 -21.13
CA GLN A 153 -21.02 3.35 -22.31
C GLN A 153 -20.04 4.34 -22.92
N LYS A 154 -19.34 5.13 -22.11
CA LYS A 154 -18.30 6.06 -22.58
C LYS A 154 -17.15 5.33 -23.28
N SER A 155 -16.68 4.22 -22.71
CA SER A 155 -15.63 3.41 -23.33
C SER A 155 -16.08 2.78 -24.65
N ALA A 156 -17.33 2.31 -24.73
CA ALA A 156 -17.90 1.77 -25.97
C ALA A 156 -18.02 2.86 -27.06
N LEU A 157 -18.46 4.06 -26.69
CA LEU A 157 -18.58 5.21 -27.59
C LEU A 157 -17.21 5.65 -28.12
N ALA A 158 -16.19 5.73 -27.25
CA ALA A 158 -14.82 6.05 -27.64
C ALA A 158 -14.26 5.04 -28.65
N LYS A 159 -14.48 3.73 -28.42
CA LYS A 159 -14.07 2.68 -29.37
C LYS A 159 -14.77 2.82 -30.73
N ALA A 160 -16.05 3.20 -30.74
CA ALA A 160 -16.78 3.47 -31.97
C ALA A 160 -16.19 4.66 -32.74
N ILE A 161 -15.87 5.75 -32.03
CA ILE A 161 -15.20 6.93 -32.60
C ILE A 161 -13.85 6.56 -33.23
N VAL A 162 -13.02 5.77 -32.54
CA VAL A 162 -11.71 5.31 -33.06
C VAL A 162 -11.85 4.52 -34.36
N LYS A 163 -12.92 3.71 -34.48
CA LYS A 163 -13.19 2.94 -35.70
C LYS A 163 -13.62 3.83 -36.88
N GLU A 164 -14.34 4.91 -36.59
CA GLU A 164 -14.89 5.88 -37.55
C GLU A 164 -13.82 6.86 -38.07
N CYS A 165 -12.83 7.21 -37.24
CA CYS A 165 -11.73 8.10 -37.59
C CYS A 165 -10.74 7.47 -38.59
N LYS A 166 -11.14 7.30 -39.86
CA LYS A 166 -10.31 6.83 -40.96
C LYS A 166 -10.31 7.72 -42.22
N PRO A 167 -10.45 9.06 -42.13
CA PRO A 167 -10.43 9.87 -43.34
C PRO A 167 -8.99 10.01 -43.85
N LYS A 168 -8.82 9.78 -45.16
CA LYS A 168 -7.54 10.01 -45.85
C LYS A 168 -7.14 11.48 -45.83
N GLN A 169 -8.09 12.40 -45.68
CA GLN A 169 -7.85 13.84 -45.68
C GLN A 169 -8.50 14.51 -44.47
N CYS A 170 -7.82 15.48 -43.87
CA CYS A 170 -8.36 16.23 -42.74
C CYS A 170 -9.49 17.18 -43.18
N TYR A 171 -10.66 17.09 -42.54
CA TYR A 171 -11.80 17.97 -42.77
C TYR A 171 -11.53 19.46 -42.49
N ARG A 172 -10.48 19.79 -41.74
CA ARG A 172 -10.20 21.17 -41.30
C ARG A 172 -9.05 21.85 -42.04
N CYS A 173 -7.98 21.12 -42.33
CA CYS A 173 -6.78 21.69 -42.96
C CYS A 173 -6.40 21.03 -44.29
N GLY A 174 -7.17 20.05 -44.76
CA GLY A 174 -6.89 19.37 -46.03
C GLY A 174 -5.65 18.45 -46.02
N TYR A 175 -4.93 18.31 -44.91
CA TYR A 175 -3.75 17.46 -44.82
C TYR A 175 -4.10 15.97 -45.03
N SER A 176 -3.31 15.29 -45.86
CA SER A 176 -3.46 13.86 -46.15
C SER A 176 -2.88 12.99 -45.03
N ASN A 177 -3.75 12.32 -44.26
CA ASN A 177 -3.35 11.41 -43.20
C ASN A 177 -3.11 10.01 -43.80
N GLY A 178 -1.84 9.61 -43.88
CA GLY A 178 -1.45 8.24 -44.26
C GLY A 178 -1.66 7.22 -43.14
N LEU A 179 -1.39 5.95 -43.45
CA LEU A 179 -1.32 4.89 -42.44
C LEU A 179 -0.25 5.28 -41.40
N THR A 180 -0.55 5.15 -40.11
CA THR A 180 0.38 5.54 -39.05
C THR A 180 1.03 4.30 -38.47
N SER A 181 2.34 4.17 -38.65
CA SER A 181 3.19 3.25 -37.88
C SER A 181 4.03 4.05 -36.90
N ILE A 182 4.13 3.55 -35.67
CA ILE A 182 5.08 4.07 -34.67
C ILE A 182 6.35 3.23 -34.80
N SER A 183 7.51 3.86 -34.60
CA SER A 183 8.84 3.21 -34.72
C SER A 183 8.97 1.89 -33.96
N VAL A 184 8.29 1.75 -32.83
CA VAL A 184 8.32 0.54 -31.98
C VAL A 184 7.68 -0.67 -32.67
N ILE A 185 6.68 -0.47 -33.54
CA ILE A 185 5.96 -1.55 -34.23
C ILE A 185 6.73 -2.00 -35.48
N SER A 186 7.48 -1.09 -36.11
CA SER A 186 8.27 -1.37 -37.32
C SER A 186 9.41 -2.37 -37.06
N LEU A 187 9.96 -2.41 -35.84
CA LEU A 187 11.00 -3.37 -35.45
C LEU A 187 10.50 -4.82 -35.33
N ALA A 188 9.18 -5.04 -35.29
CA ALA A 188 8.58 -6.36 -35.11
C ALA A 188 8.01 -6.98 -36.40
N LYS A 189 8.01 -6.25 -37.52
CA LYS A 189 7.51 -6.73 -38.81
C LYS A 189 8.58 -6.62 -39.86
N ASP A 190 9.38 -7.66 -39.97
CA ASP A 190 10.17 -7.91 -41.17
C ASP A 190 9.25 -8.07 -42.39
N SER A 191 9.79 -7.63 -43.53
CA SER A 191 9.35 -7.84 -44.91
C SER A 191 8.21 -6.96 -45.49
N LYS A 192 8.64 -6.09 -46.42
CA LYS A 192 7.92 -5.51 -47.58
C LYS A 192 6.58 -4.79 -47.31
N ALA A 193 6.59 -3.47 -47.17
CA ALA A 193 5.56 -2.56 -47.74
C ALA A 193 5.79 -1.08 -47.39
N LEU A 194 5.84 -0.24 -48.42
CA LEU A 194 5.61 1.23 -48.48
C LEU A 194 6.35 2.16 -47.51
N ALA A 195 6.73 3.34 -48.01
CA ALA A 195 7.25 4.47 -47.25
C ALA A 195 6.18 5.02 -46.27
N VAL A 196 5.93 4.28 -45.18
CA VAL A 196 5.06 4.74 -44.09
C VAL A 196 5.88 5.71 -43.24
N PRO A 197 5.45 6.98 -43.08
CA PRO A 197 6.17 7.94 -42.26
C PRO A 197 6.14 7.49 -40.80
N VAL A 198 7.28 6.97 -40.33
CA VAL A 198 7.47 6.54 -38.94
C VAL A 198 7.46 7.78 -38.05
N LEU A 199 6.48 7.86 -37.16
CA LEU A 199 6.38 8.99 -36.22
C LEU A 199 7.28 8.74 -35.01
N ASN A 200 8.21 9.67 -34.76
CA ASN A 200 9.07 9.65 -33.58
C ASN A 200 8.35 10.26 -32.34
N PRO A 201 8.81 9.96 -31.11
CA PRO A 201 8.22 10.49 -29.88
C PRO A 201 8.17 12.03 -29.85
N VAL A 202 9.18 12.71 -30.41
CA VAL A 202 9.27 14.18 -30.43
C VAL A 202 8.10 14.79 -31.23
N ARG A 203 7.84 14.27 -32.42
CA ARG A 203 6.76 14.76 -33.29
C ARG A 203 5.39 14.43 -32.71
N ILE A 204 5.23 13.26 -32.10
CA ILE A 204 3.98 12.86 -31.43
C ILE A 204 3.71 13.76 -30.23
N LEU A 205 4.73 14.05 -29.40
CA LEU A 205 4.59 14.98 -28.28
C LEU A 205 4.15 16.38 -28.75
N ALA A 206 4.73 16.89 -29.84
CA ALA A 206 4.32 18.16 -30.43
C ALA A 206 2.87 18.16 -30.95
N LEU A 207 2.38 17.03 -31.47
CA LEU A 207 0.97 16.88 -31.86
C LEU A 207 0.06 16.86 -30.63
N PHE A 208 0.37 16.05 -29.62
CA PHE A 208 -0.44 15.92 -28.41
C PHE A 208 -0.58 17.23 -27.66
N ARG A 209 0.49 18.02 -27.53
CA ARG A 209 0.43 19.36 -26.91
C ARG A 209 -0.57 20.31 -27.57
N ARG A 210 -0.83 20.13 -28.88
CA ARG A 210 -1.73 20.98 -29.68
C ARG A 210 -3.19 20.49 -29.69
N MET A 211 -3.47 19.34 -29.08
CA MET A 211 -4.83 18.84 -28.93
C MET A 211 -5.64 19.75 -27.98
N LEU A 212 -6.94 19.86 -28.26
CA LEU A 212 -7.89 20.56 -27.40
C LEU A 212 -8.39 19.61 -26.30
N ASP A 213 -8.80 20.17 -25.18
CA ASP A 213 -9.36 19.38 -24.08
C ASP A 213 -10.71 18.77 -24.48
N GLU A 214 -11.50 19.45 -25.32
CA GLU A 214 -12.70 18.88 -25.94
C GLU A 214 -12.41 17.62 -26.77
N ASP A 215 -11.28 17.62 -27.49
CA ASP A 215 -10.86 16.48 -28.31
C ASP A 215 -10.41 15.32 -27.41
N CYS A 216 -9.80 15.62 -26.26
CA CYS A 216 -9.42 14.62 -25.25
C CYS A 216 -10.66 14.01 -24.58
N GLU A 217 -11.65 14.84 -24.24
CA GLU A 217 -12.93 14.41 -23.68
C GLU A 217 -13.69 13.52 -24.66
N LEU A 218 -13.75 13.91 -25.94
CA LEU A 218 -14.39 13.15 -27.01
C LEU A 218 -13.79 11.74 -27.17
N LEU A 219 -12.47 11.62 -27.04
CA LEU A 219 -11.75 10.36 -27.12
C LEU A 219 -11.74 9.58 -25.79
N TYR A 220 -12.42 10.09 -24.76
CA TYR A 220 -12.46 9.51 -23.42
C TYR A 220 -11.06 9.28 -22.83
N LEU A 221 -10.15 10.23 -23.06
CA LEU A 221 -8.82 10.16 -22.48
C LEU A 221 -8.90 10.49 -20.99
N SER A 222 -8.23 9.67 -20.20
CA SER A 222 -8.15 9.88 -18.75
C SER A 222 -7.27 11.06 -18.34
N GLU A 223 -6.51 11.64 -19.28
CA GLU A 223 -5.72 12.86 -19.12
C GLU A 223 -5.23 13.38 -20.47
N ARG A 224 -4.54 14.53 -20.44
CA ARG A 224 -3.84 15.12 -21.58
C ARG A 224 -2.86 14.11 -22.21
N PRO A 225 -2.92 13.85 -23.53
CA PRO A 225 -2.17 12.77 -24.16
C PRO A 225 -0.65 12.98 -24.18
N GLU A 226 -0.16 14.21 -24.01
CA GLU A 226 1.28 14.46 -23.85
C GLU A 226 1.85 13.80 -22.58
N ASN A 227 1.03 13.61 -21.53
CA ASN A 227 1.45 12.94 -20.29
C ASN A 227 1.63 11.42 -20.49
N PHE A 228 1.25 10.87 -21.65
CA PHE A 228 1.56 9.48 -22.02
C PHE A 228 3.00 9.34 -22.57
N ILE A 229 3.66 10.45 -22.87
CA ILE A 229 5.04 10.49 -23.36
C ILE A 229 5.95 10.88 -22.20
N VAL A 230 6.91 10.02 -21.88
CA VAL A 230 7.85 10.23 -20.79
C VAL A 230 8.89 11.25 -21.22
N THR A 231 8.98 12.35 -20.47
CA THR A 231 9.97 13.43 -20.65
C THR A 231 10.93 13.50 -19.46
N ASP A 232 10.40 13.25 -18.26
CA ASP A 232 11.15 13.07 -17.03
C ASP A 232 10.78 11.72 -16.41
N ILE A 233 11.76 11.05 -15.80
CA ILE A 233 11.55 9.83 -15.03
C ILE A 233 11.61 10.19 -13.54
N ALA A 234 10.53 9.92 -12.81
CA ALA A 234 10.53 9.98 -11.35
C ALA A 234 11.43 8.88 -10.80
N VAL A 235 12.51 9.26 -10.13
CA VAL A 235 13.46 8.32 -9.54
C VAL A 235 13.01 8.04 -8.11
N PRO A 236 12.72 6.77 -7.77
CA PRO A 236 12.20 6.44 -6.45
C PRO A 236 13.24 6.70 -5.35
N PRO A 237 12.77 7.10 -4.14
CA PRO A 237 13.61 7.24 -2.97
C PRO A 237 14.32 5.94 -2.59
N ILE A 238 15.38 6.06 -1.79
CA ILE A 238 16.19 4.93 -1.33
C ILE A 238 15.34 3.93 -0.51
N SER A 239 14.34 4.41 0.24
CA SER A 239 13.41 3.58 1.03
C SER A 239 12.63 2.54 0.18
N ILE A 240 12.41 2.80 -1.11
CA ILE A 240 11.72 1.88 -2.04
C ILE A 240 12.69 0.89 -2.70
N ARG A 241 13.99 1.21 -2.71
CA ARG A 241 15.06 0.42 -3.34
C ARG A 241 16.24 0.23 -2.38
N PRO A 242 16.04 -0.50 -1.27
CA PRO A 242 17.10 -0.76 -0.31
C PRO A 242 18.21 -1.59 -0.95
N SER A 243 19.46 -1.21 -0.69
CA SER A 243 20.65 -1.98 -1.04
C SER A 243 20.76 -3.20 -0.11
N VAL A 244 21.18 -4.34 -0.65
CA VAL A 244 21.43 -5.54 0.15
C VAL A 244 22.94 -5.68 0.35
N VAL A 245 23.37 -5.57 1.60
CA VAL A 245 24.76 -5.85 1.99
C VAL A 245 24.97 -7.36 1.97
N MET A 246 25.93 -7.86 1.19
CA MET A 246 26.33 -9.26 1.27
C MET A 246 27.42 -9.45 2.33
N SER A 247 27.43 -10.60 3.00
CA SER A 247 28.49 -10.94 3.96
C SER A 247 29.86 -10.86 3.28
N GLY A 248 30.76 -10.04 3.82
CA GLY A 248 32.07 -9.73 3.23
C GLY A 248 32.24 -8.28 2.77
N GLY A 249 31.26 -7.39 3.02
CA GLY A 249 31.38 -5.95 2.73
C GLY A 249 31.12 -5.56 1.27
N ALA A 250 30.89 -6.53 0.39
CA ALA A 250 30.47 -6.30 -0.98
C ALA A 250 28.97 -5.94 -1.03
N MET A 251 28.65 -4.79 -1.63
CA MET A 251 27.27 -4.37 -1.89
C MET A 251 26.76 -4.99 -3.18
N SER A 252 25.47 -5.38 -3.21
CA SER A 252 24.81 -5.93 -4.42
C SER A 252 24.85 -5.01 -5.64
N ASP A 253 25.11 -3.72 -5.43
CA ASP A 253 24.91 -2.65 -6.42
C ASP A 253 26.19 -2.30 -7.20
N ALA A 254 27.30 -3.01 -6.97
CA ALA A 254 28.54 -2.82 -7.73
C ALA A 254 28.37 -3.30 -9.19
N ARG A 255 28.20 -2.36 -10.14
CA ARG A 255 28.34 -2.66 -11.57
C ARG A 255 29.81 -2.99 -11.88
N GLY A 256 30.04 -4.12 -12.55
CA GLY A 256 31.37 -4.57 -12.97
C GLY A 256 31.49 -6.07 -13.22
N ILE A 257 30.52 -6.88 -12.77
CA ILE A 257 30.49 -8.32 -13.05
C ILE A 257 29.78 -8.53 -14.40
N PRO A 258 30.39 -9.20 -15.40
CA PRO A 258 29.71 -9.57 -16.63
C PRO A 258 28.44 -10.36 -16.30
N PRO A 259 27.36 -10.26 -17.09
CA PRO A 259 26.13 -10.98 -16.82
C PRO A 259 26.42 -12.48 -16.80
N ASN A 260 26.52 -13.06 -15.60
CA ASN A 260 26.61 -14.49 -15.41
C ASN A 260 25.29 -15.08 -15.93
N PRO A 261 25.30 -16.12 -16.78
CA PRO A 261 24.08 -16.79 -17.26
C PRO A 261 23.16 -17.31 -16.12
N GLN A 262 23.62 -17.31 -14.88
CA GLN A 262 22.86 -17.63 -13.67
C GLN A 262 22.16 -16.42 -13.01
N GLN A 263 22.28 -15.19 -13.54
CA GLN A 263 21.57 -14.03 -12.99
C GLN A 263 20.06 -14.19 -13.20
N LYS A 264 19.34 -14.25 -12.07
CA LYS A 264 17.88 -14.23 -12.08
C LYS A 264 17.39 -13.01 -12.88
N PRO A 265 16.37 -13.16 -13.74
CA PRO A 265 15.86 -12.06 -14.53
C PRO A 265 15.44 -10.89 -13.63
N LEU A 266 15.81 -9.68 -14.03
CA LEU A 266 15.46 -8.45 -13.33
C LEU A 266 13.94 -8.34 -13.22
N ARG A 267 13.45 -8.11 -11.99
CA ARG A 267 12.02 -7.91 -11.74
C ARG A 267 11.63 -6.45 -11.87
N GLY A 268 10.84 -6.13 -12.89
CA GLY A 268 10.27 -4.79 -13.09
C GLY A 268 9.19 -4.42 -12.05
N ILE A 269 8.78 -3.16 -12.02
CA ILE A 269 7.81 -2.61 -11.05
C ILE A 269 6.48 -3.37 -11.09
N VAL A 270 5.94 -3.64 -12.28
CA VAL A 270 4.67 -4.37 -12.44
C VAL A 270 4.75 -5.78 -11.85
N GLN A 271 5.89 -6.45 -12.00
CA GLN A 271 6.11 -7.80 -11.45
C GLN A 271 6.29 -7.79 -9.92
N ARG A 272 6.76 -6.68 -9.32
CA ARG A 272 6.84 -6.52 -7.87
C ARG A 272 5.46 -6.26 -7.24
N LEU A 273 4.57 -5.57 -7.96
CA LEU A 273 3.22 -5.25 -7.50
C LEU A 273 2.27 -6.45 -7.67
N LYS A 274 2.23 -7.04 -8.87
CA LYS A 274 1.30 -8.11 -9.23
C LYS A 274 1.84 -9.51 -8.90
N GLY A 275 0.95 -10.50 -8.94
CA GLY A 275 1.29 -11.92 -8.81
C GLY A 275 1.09 -12.48 -7.39
N LYS A 276 1.27 -13.80 -7.25
CA LYS A 276 1.03 -14.52 -5.99
C LYS A 276 1.94 -14.04 -4.85
N GLN A 277 3.19 -13.73 -5.19
CA GLN A 277 4.22 -13.19 -4.28
C GLN A 277 4.39 -11.66 -4.43
N GLY A 278 3.48 -10.99 -5.13
CA GLY A 278 3.50 -9.54 -5.29
C GLY A 278 3.00 -8.83 -4.04
N ARG A 279 3.33 -7.54 -3.90
CA ARG A 279 3.00 -6.76 -2.70
C ARG A 279 1.50 -6.69 -2.39
N PHE A 280 0.61 -6.65 -3.39
CA PHE A 280 -0.83 -6.61 -3.14
C PHE A 280 -1.31 -7.84 -2.34
N ARG A 281 -0.97 -9.04 -2.79
CA ARG A 281 -1.43 -10.27 -2.15
C ARG A 281 -0.62 -10.62 -0.89
N GLY A 282 0.69 -10.47 -0.94
CA GLY A 282 1.60 -10.88 0.15
C GLY A 282 1.75 -9.86 1.28
N ASN A 283 1.54 -8.57 1.01
CA ASN A 283 1.78 -7.52 2.00
C ASN A 283 0.54 -6.68 2.30
N LEU A 284 -0.45 -6.55 1.42
CA LEU A 284 -1.64 -5.73 1.73
C LEU A 284 -2.83 -6.58 2.18
N CYS A 285 -3.12 -7.68 1.48
CA CYS A 285 -4.30 -8.51 1.78
C CYS A 285 -4.06 -9.57 2.88
N GLY A 286 -2.80 -9.90 3.21
CA GLY A 286 -2.48 -10.92 4.20
C GLY A 286 -1.15 -10.65 4.88
N LYS A 287 -1.17 -9.87 5.96
CA LYS A 287 0.01 -9.65 6.82
C LYS A 287 -0.02 -10.60 8.01
N ARG A 288 1.17 -10.98 8.46
CA ARG A 288 1.32 -11.57 9.80
C ARG A 288 1.04 -10.47 10.83
N VAL A 289 0.21 -10.81 11.81
CA VAL A 289 -0.19 -9.91 12.89
C VAL A 289 0.59 -10.25 14.17
N GLN A 290 0.66 -9.28 15.08
CA GLN A 290 1.28 -9.43 16.40
C GLN A 290 0.20 -9.69 17.47
N TRP A 291 0.63 -10.04 18.69
CA TRP A 291 -0.25 -10.36 19.84
C TRP A 291 -1.23 -11.50 19.57
N THR A 292 -0.69 -12.58 18.99
CA THR A 292 -1.45 -13.80 18.70
C THR A 292 -0.80 -15.03 19.32
N GLY A 293 -1.62 -15.98 19.73
CA GLY A 293 -1.21 -17.31 20.15
C GLY A 293 -1.80 -18.38 19.25
N ARG A 294 -1.13 -19.52 19.13
CA ARG A 294 -1.63 -20.71 18.43
C ARG A 294 -1.11 -21.96 19.13
N THR A 295 -1.98 -22.91 19.39
CA THR A 295 -1.63 -24.25 19.90
C THR A 295 -2.80 -25.20 19.66
N VAL A 296 -2.59 -26.48 19.94
CA VAL A 296 -3.58 -27.55 19.88
C VAL A 296 -4.72 -27.25 20.86
N ILE A 297 -5.94 -27.63 20.48
CA ILE A 297 -7.14 -27.50 21.32
C ILE A 297 -7.44 -28.75 22.14
N SER A 298 -8.13 -28.59 23.26
CA SER A 298 -8.60 -29.72 24.09
C SER A 298 -9.98 -29.41 24.70
N PRO A 299 -10.80 -30.44 24.94
CA PRO A 299 -12.10 -30.26 25.58
C PRO A 299 -11.94 -29.87 27.06
N ASP A 300 -12.83 -29.02 27.56
CA ASP A 300 -13.00 -28.79 29.00
C ASP A 300 -14.47 -28.46 29.32
N PRO A 301 -15.25 -29.43 29.83
CA PRO A 301 -16.68 -29.26 30.05
C PRO A 301 -16.99 -28.37 31.27
N ASN A 302 -15.98 -28.11 32.12
CA ASN A 302 -16.13 -27.28 33.31
C ASN A 302 -15.96 -25.78 33.01
N LEU A 303 -15.53 -25.43 31.80
CA LEU A 303 -15.48 -24.06 31.34
C LEU A 303 -16.86 -23.60 30.89
N LYS A 304 -17.15 -22.32 31.12
CA LYS A 304 -18.35 -21.72 30.53
C LYS A 304 -18.20 -21.69 29.01
N ILE A 305 -19.33 -21.72 28.31
CA ILE A 305 -19.41 -21.56 26.85
C ILE A 305 -18.74 -20.25 26.38
N THR A 306 -18.66 -19.26 27.26
CA THR A 306 -18.05 -17.95 27.00
C THR A 306 -16.58 -17.83 27.40
N GLU A 307 -15.99 -18.89 27.97
CA GLU A 307 -14.63 -18.90 28.47
C GLU A 307 -13.72 -19.76 27.58
N VAL A 308 -12.48 -19.32 27.42
CA VAL A 308 -11.39 -20.11 26.81
C VAL A 308 -10.22 -20.19 27.79
N ALA A 309 -9.78 -21.40 28.07
CA ALA A 309 -8.59 -21.63 28.86
C ALA A 309 -7.33 -21.31 28.06
N ILE A 310 -6.53 -20.40 28.60
CA ILE A 310 -5.25 -19.97 28.01
C ILE A 310 -4.11 -20.54 28.85
N PRO A 311 -3.16 -21.26 28.23
CA PRO A 311 -1.93 -21.68 28.88
C PRO A 311 -1.18 -20.54 29.57
N VAL A 312 -0.76 -20.72 30.82
CA VAL A 312 0.02 -19.73 31.57
C VAL A 312 1.31 -19.31 30.85
N LEU A 313 1.92 -20.24 30.09
CA LEU A 313 3.09 -19.94 29.27
C LEU A 313 2.77 -18.95 28.15
N MET A 314 1.59 -19.05 27.56
CA MET A 314 1.10 -18.11 26.54
C MET A 314 0.70 -16.78 27.17
N ALA A 315 0.00 -16.81 28.32
CA ALA A 315 -0.45 -15.62 29.05
C ALA A 315 0.72 -14.73 29.53
N LYS A 316 1.88 -15.31 29.86
CA LYS A 316 3.11 -14.56 30.21
C LYS A 316 3.74 -13.83 29.01
N ILE A 317 3.57 -14.36 27.80
CA ILE A 317 4.15 -13.79 26.58
C ILE A 317 3.26 -12.70 26.02
N LEU A 318 1.95 -12.96 25.97
CA LEU A 318 0.96 -12.00 25.51
C LEU A 318 0.73 -10.92 26.56
N SER A 319 0.82 -9.65 26.14
CA SER A 319 0.68 -8.50 27.03
C SER A 319 -0.46 -7.57 26.63
N TYR A 320 -1.22 -7.15 27.63
CA TYR A 320 -2.26 -6.14 27.51
C TYR A 320 -1.75 -4.78 28.05
N PRO A 321 -1.85 -3.68 27.27
CA PRO A 321 -1.43 -2.37 27.70
C PRO A 321 -2.52 -1.74 28.59
N GLU A 322 -2.33 -1.79 29.90
CA GLU A 322 -3.27 -1.17 30.85
C GLU A 322 -2.71 0.19 31.30
N ILE A 323 -3.53 1.25 31.15
CA ILE A 323 -3.18 2.60 31.62
C ILE A 323 -3.33 2.64 33.14
N VAL A 324 -2.30 3.15 33.82
CA VAL A 324 -2.30 3.32 35.28
C VAL A 324 -3.25 4.45 35.66
N SER A 325 -4.24 4.09 36.46
CA SER A 325 -5.28 4.95 37.00
C SER A 325 -5.38 4.79 38.51
N GLN A 326 -6.19 5.63 39.15
CA GLN A 326 -6.46 5.53 40.59
C GLN A 326 -7.03 4.16 40.99
N HIS A 327 -7.75 3.47 40.09
CA HIS A 327 -8.46 2.24 40.41
C HIS A 327 -7.58 0.98 40.30
N ASN A 328 -6.50 1.01 39.52
CA ASN A 328 -5.71 -0.19 39.20
C ASN A 328 -4.24 -0.09 39.61
N ILE A 329 -3.78 1.05 40.15
CA ILE A 329 -2.37 1.28 40.46
C ILE A 329 -1.78 0.22 41.40
N GLU A 330 -2.52 -0.21 42.41
CA GLU A 330 -2.05 -1.23 43.36
C GLU A 330 -1.86 -2.60 42.71
N LYS A 331 -2.83 -3.00 41.88
CA LYS A 331 -2.77 -4.22 41.05
C LYS A 331 -1.56 -4.17 40.11
N LEU A 332 -1.39 -3.07 39.39
CA LEU A 332 -0.29 -2.92 38.42
C LEU A 332 1.08 -2.87 39.12
N ARG A 333 1.19 -2.26 40.30
CA ARG A 333 2.39 -2.32 41.13
C ARG A 333 2.75 -3.77 41.47
N HIS A 334 1.79 -4.59 41.88
CA HIS A 334 2.02 -6.01 42.15
C HIS A 334 2.49 -6.78 40.91
N CYS A 335 1.89 -6.54 39.74
CA CYS A 335 2.33 -7.13 38.47
C CYS A 335 3.78 -6.73 38.12
N VAL A 336 4.14 -5.46 38.29
CA VAL A 336 5.50 -4.96 38.05
C VAL A 336 6.50 -5.59 39.03
N CYS A 337 6.15 -5.70 40.32
CA CYS A 337 6.97 -6.35 41.34
C CYS A 337 7.27 -7.82 41.00
N ASN A 338 6.27 -8.55 40.50
CA ASN A 338 6.45 -9.95 40.06
C ASN A 338 7.30 -10.07 38.78
N GLY A 339 7.37 -9.02 37.97
CA GLY A 339 8.16 -8.96 36.75
C GLY A 339 7.67 -9.91 35.66
N SER A 340 8.54 -10.21 34.70
CA SER A 340 8.14 -10.94 33.47
C SER A 340 8.05 -12.46 33.65
N ASN A 341 8.72 -13.02 34.67
CA ASN A 341 8.85 -14.48 34.82
C ASN A 341 7.72 -15.10 35.67
N LYS A 342 7.16 -14.35 36.62
CA LYS A 342 6.14 -14.84 37.56
C LYS A 342 4.77 -14.32 37.13
N TYR A 343 3.79 -15.22 37.07
CA TYR A 343 2.38 -14.88 36.81
C TYR A 343 1.63 -14.71 38.15
N PRO A 344 0.74 -13.72 38.31
CA PRO A 344 0.48 -12.59 37.39
C PRO A 344 1.59 -11.55 37.44
N GLY A 345 2.08 -11.12 36.27
CA GLY A 345 3.23 -10.23 36.13
C GLY A 345 3.11 -9.24 34.97
N ALA A 346 4.24 -8.64 34.57
CA ALA A 346 4.30 -7.67 33.48
C ALA A 346 5.63 -7.72 32.71
N ASN A 347 5.61 -7.31 31.44
CA ASN A 347 6.77 -7.39 30.55
C ASN A 347 7.45 -6.02 30.34
N TYR A 348 6.65 -4.96 30.19
CA TYR A 348 7.16 -3.62 29.91
C TYR A 348 6.38 -2.54 30.67
N ILE A 349 7.04 -1.40 30.91
CA ILE A 349 6.40 -0.15 31.32
C ILE A 349 6.73 0.89 30.27
N LYS A 350 5.72 1.57 29.74
CA LYS A 350 5.86 2.75 28.90
C LYS A 350 5.49 3.96 29.72
N LYS A 351 6.48 4.81 29.99
CA LYS A 351 6.31 6.05 30.74
C LYS A 351 5.72 7.13 29.83
N VAL A 352 5.12 8.15 30.44
CA VAL A 352 4.53 9.30 29.74
C VAL A 352 5.57 10.08 28.91
N ASP A 353 6.84 10.05 29.33
CA ASP A 353 7.96 10.66 28.60
C ASP A 353 8.39 9.88 27.33
N GLY A 354 7.72 8.77 27.01
CA GLY A 354 8.01 7.91 25.87
C GLY A 354 9.07 6.84 26.15
N THR A 355 9.69 6.83 27.33
CA THR A 355 10.67 5.80 27.69
C THR A 355 9.99 4.44 27.91
N THR A 356 10.58 3.39 27.35
CA THR A 356 10.09 2.00 27.54
C THR A 356 11.09 1.22 28.38
N LEU A 357 10.64 0.75 29.54
CA LEU A 357 11.42 -0.06 30.47
C LEU A 357 11.07 -1.54 30.29
N ASN A 358 12.10 -2.37 30.12
CA ASN A 358 11.95 -3.83 30.05
C ASN A 358 12.11 -4.45 31.45
N LEU A 359 11.04 -5.08 31.95
CA LEU A 359 11.01 -5.66 33.29
C LEU A 359 11.80 -6.96 33.43
N ARG A 360 12.32 -7.53 32.33
CA ARG A 360 13.26 -8.65 32.41
C ARG A 360 14.56 -8.27 33.13
N TYR A 361 14.97 -7.02 33.05
CA TYR A 361 16.26 -6.54 33.57
C TYR A 361 16.12 -5.62 34.79
N ARG A 362 14.94 -5.03 35.05
CA ARG A 362 14.74 -4.03 36.11
C ARG A 362 13.34 -4.13 36.72
N THR A 363 13.23 -4.76 37.90
CA THR A 363 11.92 -5.08 38.51
C THR A 363 11.57 -4.28 39.77
N ARG A 364 12.47 -4.20 40.76
CA ARG A 364 12.06 -3.79 42.12
C ARG A 364 11.81 -2.29 42.31
N ASN A 365 12.65 -1.42 41.77
CA ASN A 365 12.48 0.03 41.96
C ASN A 365 11.37 0.61 41.06
N ALA A 366 11.12 -0.02 39.91
CA ALA A 366 10.20 0.47 38.90
C ALA A 366 8.73 0.47 39.37
N ALA A 367 8.35 -0.44 40.29
CA ALA A 367 7.00 -0.49 40.85
C ALA A 367 6.67 0.74 41.71
N ASN A 368 7.65 1.19 42.52
CA ASN A 368 7.47 2.38 43.37
C ASN A 368 7.44 3.68 42.57
N GLU A 369 8.12 3.70 41.43
CA GLU A 369 8.18 4.85 40.51
C GLU A 369 6.99 4.93 39.55
N LEU A 370 5.99 4.05 39.68
CA LEU A 370 4.82 4.02 38.81
C LEU A 370 3.89 5.22 39.07
N LYS A 371 3.55 5.96 38.00
CA LYS A 371 2.72 7.17 38.04
C LYS A 371 1.43 6.98 37.27
N TYR A 372 0.42 7.79 37.56
CA TYR A 372 -0.81 7.84 36.76
C TYR A 372 -0.49 8.27 35.33
N GLY A 373 -1.13 7.62 34.35
CA GLY A 373 -0.87 7.82 32.93
C GLY A 373 0.25 6.96 32.35
N ASP A 374 1.09 6.31 33.18
CA ASP A 374 2.01 5.28 32.69
C ASP A 374 1.21 4.10 32.11
N ILE A 375 1.77 3.40 31.13
CA ILE A 375 1.16 2.19 30.54
C ILE A 375 1.97 0.98 30.97
N VAL A 376 1.32 0.02 31.62
CA VAL A 376 1.94 -1.26 32.01
C VAL A 376 1.48 -2.34 31.05
N GLU A 377 2.43 -2.99 30.38
CA GLU A 377 2.17 -4.16 29.55
C GLU A 377 2.12 -5.41 30.44
N ARG A 378 0.98 -5.60 31.12
CA ARG A 378 0.73 -6.73 32.03
C ARG A 378 0.46 -8.02 31.24
N HIS A 379 0.70 -9.17 31.88
CA HIS A 379 0.28 -10.47 31.36
C HIS A 379 -1.25 -10.52 31.17
N VAL A 380 -1.70 -11.34 30.21
CA VAL A 380 -3.13 -11.66 30.07
C VAL A 380 -3.64 -12.29 31.36
N GLU A 381 -4.79 -11.85 31.84
CA GLU A 381 -5.39 -12.33 33.09
C GLU A 381 -6.80 -12.87 32.86
N ASP A 382 -7.37 -13.47 33.91
CA ASP A 382 -8.73 -13.98 33.87
C ASP A 382 -9.74 -12.86 33.57
N GLY A 383 -10.64 -13.12 32.63
CA GLY A 383 -11.69 -12.18 32.22
C GLY A 383 -11.31 -11.27 31.04
N ASP A 384 -10.05 -11.24 30.61
CA ASP A 384 -9.64 -10.50 29.42
C ASP A 384 -10.34 -11.01 28.16
N ILE A 385 -10.69 -10.10 27.26
CA ILE A 385 -11.37 -10.45 26.01
C ILE A 385 -10.35 -10.91 24.98
N VAL A 386 -10.56 -12.08 24.40
CA VAL A 386 -9.74 -12.64 23.33
C VAL A 386 -10.61 -13.07 22.16
N LEU A 387 -10.11 -12.89 20.94
CA LEU A 387 -10.74 -13.40 19.73
C LEU A 387 -10.17 -14.77 19.41
N PHE A 388 -11.03 -15.78 19.38
CA PHE A 388 -10.66 -17.16 19.12
C PHE A 388 -11.14 -17.57 17.74
N ASN A 389 -10.22 -18.13 16.94
CA ASN A 389 -10.39 -18.32 15.50
C ASN A 389 -9.88 -19.70 15.03
N ARG A 390 -10.69 -20.42 14.27
CA ARG A 390 -10.26 -21.62 13.52
C ARG A 390 -10.10 -21.28 12.05
N GLN A 391 -8.94 -21.64 11.48
CA GLN A 391 -8.68 -21.52 10.05
C GLN A 391 -8.98 -22.85 9.34
N PRO A 392 -9.61 -22.86 8.15
CA PRO A 392 -10.07 -21.70 7.38
C PRO A 392 -11.36 -21.08 7.95
N SER A 393 -11.42 -19.75 7.96
CA SER A 393 -12.58 -19.00 8.48
C SER A 393 -13.63 -18.83 7.36
N LEU A 394 -14.53 -19.82 7.21
CA LEU A 394 -15.56 -19.82 6.16
C LEU A 394 -16.83 -19.06 6.57
N HIS A 395 -17.10 -18.98 7.87
CA HIS A 395 -18.31 -18.37 8.41
C HIS A 395 -17.95 -17.28 9.42
N ARG A 396 -18.86 -16.33 9.65
CA ARG A 396 -18.69 -15.29 10.67
C ARG A 396 -18.40 -15.89 12.05
N MET A 397 -19.01 -17.04 12.37
CA MET A 397 -18.83 -17.76 13.63
C MET A 397 -17.48 -18.46 13.77
N SER A 398 -16.68 -18.54 12.71
CA SER A 398 -15.33 -19.10 12.79
C SER A 398 -14.36 -18.21 13.58
N ILE A 399 -14.76 -16.97 13.90
CA ILE A 399 -14.08 -16.07 14.84
C ILE A 399 -15.08 -15.50 15.84
N MET A 400 -14.84 -15.71 17.14
CA MET A 400 -15.73 -15.23 18.21
C MET A 400 -14.92 -14.70 19.39
N ALA A 401 -15.53 -13.80 20.16
CA ALA A 401 -14.93 -13.28 21.39
C ALA A 401 -15.26 -14.20 22.58
N HIS A 402 -14.23 -14.48 23.37
CA HIS A 402 -14.30 -15.27 24.60
C HIS A 402 -13.58 -14.54 25.73
N ARG A 403 -13.89 -14.93 26.96
CA ARG A 403 -13.17 -14.49 28.16
C ARG A 403 -12.02 -15.45 28.45
N ALA A 404 -10.84 -14.89 28.63
CA ALA A 404 -9.65 -15.61 29.04
C ALA A 404 -9.83 -16.25 30.41
N ARG A 405 -9.34 -17.47 30.56
CA ARG A 405 -9.15 -18.12 31.86
C ARG A 405 -7.78 -18.79 31.88
N VAL A 406 -6.85 -18.31 32.70
CA VAL A 406 -5.47 -18.74 32.67
C VAL A 406 -5.31 -20.05 33.45
N MET A 407 -4.77 -21.06 32.78
CA MET A 407 -4.63 -22.42 33.32
C MET A 407 -3.18 -22.92 33.17
N PRO A 408 -2.70 -23.82 34.04
CA PRO A 408 -1.30 -24.27 34.05
C PRO A 408 -0.91 -25.17 32.86
N TRP A 409 -1.88 -25.56 32.02
CA TRP A 409 -1.72 -26.48 30.90
C TRP A 409 -1.01 -25.85 29.69
N ARG A 410 -0.87 -26.62 28.60
CA ARG A 410 -0.20 -26.20 27.35
C ARG A 410 -1.11 -26.10 26.12
N THR A 411 -2.37 -26.52 26.24
CA THR A 411 -3.38 -26.48 25.17
C THR A 411 -4.41 -25.40 25.43
N LEU A 412 -4.99 -24.87 24.37
CA LEU A 412 -6.17 -24.00 24.47
C LEU A 412 -7.38 -24.89 24.76
N ARG A 413 -8.19 -24.56 25.76
CA ARG A 413 -9.37 -25.37 26.07
C ARG A 413 -10.64 -24.55 26.05
N PHE A 414 -11.73 -25.16 25.65
CA PHE A 414 -13.03 -24.51 25.62
C PHE A 414 -14.12 -25.56 25.74
N ASN A 415 -15.33 -25.11 26.03
CA ASN A 415 -16.48 -25.97 26.18
C ASN A 415 -16.85 -26.66 24.85
N GLU A 416 -17.14 -27.95 24.91
CA GLU A 416 -17.41 -28.81 23.74
C GLU A 416 -18.64 -28.35 22.95
N SER A 417 -19.58 -27.66 23.61
CA SER A 417 -20.78 -27.10 22.96
C SER A 417 -20.43 -26.05 21.88
N VAL A 418 -19.22 -25.49 21.91
CA VAL A 418 -18.76 -24.47 20.97
C VAL A 418 -18.00 -25.07 19.77
N CYS A 419 -17.80 -26.40 19.72
CA CYS A 419 -17.10 -27.05 18.62
C CYS A 419 -17.82 -26.86 17.26
N ASN A 420 -19.16 -26.95 17.25
CA ASN A 420 -19.97 -26.84 16.03
C ASN A 420 -19.76 -25.50 15.29
N PRO A 421 -19.86 -24.32 15.93
CA PRO A 421 -19.54 -23.03 15.30
C PRO A 421 -18.16 -22.94 14.65
N TYR A 422 -17.15 -23.59 15.25
CA TYR A 422 -15.79 -23.62 14.73
C TYR A 422 -15.56 -24.73 13.70
N ASN A 423 -16.51 -25.66 13.58
CA ASN A 423 -16.36 -26.92 12.85
C ASN A 423 -15.07 -27.65 13.28
N ALA A 424 -14.77 -27.61 14.58
CA ALA A 424 -13.54 -28.13 15.18
C ALA A 424 -13.80 -29.46 15.87
N ASP A 425 -12.78 -30.31 15.90
CA ASP A 425 -12.72 -31.52 16.71
C ASP A 425 -11.43 -31.54 17.52
N PHE A 426 -11.17 -32.62 18.26
CA PHE A 426 -10.05 -32.70 19.20
C PHE A 426 -9.01 -33.76 18.78
N ASP A 427 -8.84 -33.98 17.48
CA ASP A 427 -7.94 -35.00 16.92
C ASP A 427 -6.49 -34.51 16.69
N GLY A 428 -6.22 -33.25 16.99
CA GLY A 428 -4.95 -32.56 16.67
C GLY A 428 -5.13 -31.15 16.11
N ASP A 429 -6.39 -30.73 15.91
CA ASP A 429 -6.75 -29.37 15.51
C ASP A 429 -6.04 -28.27 16.31
N GLU A 430 -5.61 -27.23 15.60
CA GLU A 430 -5.00 -26.04 16.18
C GLU A 430 -5.85 -24.81 15.91
N MET A 431 -6.00 -23.96 16.92
CA MET A 431 -6.73 -22.70 16.81
C MET A 431 -5.85 -21.51 17.14
N ASN A 432 -6.20 -20.37 16.56
CA ASN A 432 -5.53 -19.11 16.78
C ASN A 432 -6.31 -18.28 17.80
N MET A 433 -5.57 -17.52 18.60
CA MET A 433 -6.09 -16.54 19.52
C MET A 433 -5.47 -15.18 19.20
N HIS A 434 -6.28 -14.13 19.20
CA HIS A 434 -5.83 -12.75 19.03
C HIS A 434 -6.26 -11.94 20.25
N LEU A 435 -5.35 -11.12 20.78
CA LEU A 435 -5.63 -10.25 21.92
C LEU A 435 -5.88 -8.81 21.43
N PRO A 436 -7.13 -8.30 21.47
CA PRO A 436 -7.41 -6.89 21.22
C PRO A 436 -6.70 -6.00 22.25
N ARG A 437 -6.07 -4.92 21.76
CA ARG A 437 -5.21 -4.05 22.58
C ARG A 437 -5.91 -2.76 23.03
N THR A 438 -6.72 -2.14 22.18
CA THR A 438 -7.44 -0.90 22.51
C THR A 438 -8.73 -1.21 23.24
N GLU A 439 -9.18 -0.31 24.12
CA GLU A 439 -10.45 -0.46 24.82
C GLU A 439 -11.63 -0.49 23.85
N GLU A 440 -11.62 0.35 22.81
CA GLU A 440 -12.63 0.34 21.75
C GLU A 440 -12.76 -1.04 21.09
N ALA A 441 -11.63 -1.68 20.73
CA ALA A 441 -11.64 -3.00 20.10
C ALA A 441 -12.10 -4.11 21.05
N ARG A 442 -11.80 -3.99 22.36
CA ARG A 442 -12.31 -4.94 23.37
C ARG A 442 -13.81 -4.81 23.53
N THR A 443 -14.33 -3.58 23.60
CA THR A 443 -15.76 -3.31 23.69
C THR A 443 -16.49 -3.79 22.44
N GLU A 444 -15.97 -3.49 21.24
CA GLU A 444 -16.54 -3.96 19.98
C GLU A 444 -16.60 -5.50 19.92
N ALA A 445 -15.49 -6.16 20.23
CA ALA A 445 -15.41 -7.62 20.28
C ALA A 445 -16.43 -8.22 21.26
N LEU A 446 -16.52 -7.66 22.47
CA LEU A 446 -17.43 -8.15 23.50
C LEU A 446 -18.90 -7.96 23.09
N MET A 447 -19.27 -6.80 22.54
CA MET A 447 -20.66 -6.46 22.22
C MET A 447 -21.17 -7.10 20.94
N LEU A 448 -20.33 -7.21 19.89
CA LEU A 448 -20.74 -7.67 18.56
C LEU A 448 -20.34 -9.12 18.23
N MET A 449 -19.36 -9.67 18.95
CA MET A 449 -18.78 -10.99 18.67
C MET A 449 -18.80 -11.92 19.89
N GLY A 450 -19.38 -11.49 21.01
CA GLY A 450 -19.49 -12.30 22.22
C GLY A 450 -20.25 -13.59 21.96
N SER A 451 -19.70 -14.70 22.46
CA SER A 451 -20.33 -16.03 22.41
C SER A 451 -21.65 -16.11 23.18
N SER A 452 -22.03 -15.09 23.96
CA SER A 452 -23.40 -14.97 24.50
C SER A 452 -24.46 -14.82 23.39
N LEU A 453 -24.10 -14.39 22.19
CA LEU A 453 -25.00 -14.42 21.03
C LEU A 453 -25.35 -15.86 20.60
N LEU A 454 -24.55 -16.86 20.99
CA LEU A 454 -24.89 -18.28 20.77
C LEU A 454 -26.02 -18.75 21.69
N SER A 455 -26.22 -18.16 22.88
CA SER A 455 -27.32 -18.61 23.75
C SER A 455 -28.68 -18.34 23.11
N SER A 456 -28.81 -17.25 22.35
CA SER A 456 -30.01 -16.94 21.57
C SER A 456 -30.19 -17.84 20.34
N PHE A 457 -29.11 -18.36 19.75
CA PHE A 457 -29.15 -19.25 18.58
C PHE A 457 -29.35 -20.72 18.95
N LEU A 458 -28.77 -21.19 20.07
CA LEU A 458 -28.99 -22.53 20.60
C LEU A 458 -30.43 -22.75 21.05
N LEU A 459 -31.12 -21.68 21.48
CA LEU A 459 -32.56 -21.69 21.79
C LEU A 459 -33.47 -21.81 20.55
N PHE A 460 -32.95 -21.64 19.34
CA PHE A 460 -33.73 -21.76 18.09
C PHE A 460 -33.55 -23.10 17.38
N PHE A 461 -32.60 -23.93 17.81
CA PHE A 461 -32.30 -25.24 17.22
C PHE A 461 -32.60 -26.42 18.16
N TYR A 462 -33.34 -26.17 19.25
CA TYR A 462 -33.96 -27.20 20.09
C TYR A 462 -35.47 -27.02 20.17
#